data_AF-A0AAW9IRW3-F1
#
_entry.id   AF-A0AAW9IRW3-F1
#
_cell.length_a   1.000
_cell.length_b   1.000
_cell.length_c   1.000
_cell.angle_alpha   90.00
_cell.angle_beta   90.00
_cell.angle_gamma   90.00
#
_symmetry.space_group_name_H-M   'P 1'
#
loop_
_entity.id
_entity.type
_entity.pdbx_description
1 polymer ?
#
loop_
_entity_poly.entity_id
_entity_poly.type
_entity_poly.pdbx_seq_one_letter_code
_entity_poly.pdbx_strand_id
1 'polypeptide(L)'
;INITTLGGNINIFVLNDANMPASLTNCFLRFIHLSPNSPLLTLSLPNDIALFENVEYLETTGYYTLSPAIYDFKLSFAAIYGLAKYISQKTLRNGKFYTIYIIGLLNNEPPIGYLMVEDGAD
;
A
#
# COMPACT_ATOMS: atom_id res chain seq x y z
N ILE A 1 0.80 2.72 -14.34
CA ILE A 1 0.24 1.48 -14.94
C ILE A 1 0.85 0.29 -14.23
N ASN A 2 0.04 -0.61 -13.65
CA ASN A 2 0.52 -1.85 -13.03
C ASN A 2 0.01 -3.05 -13.85
N ILE A 3 0.86 -4.06 -14.08
CA ILE A 3 0.54 -5.26 -14.85
C ILE A 3 0.44 -6.44 -13.87
N THR A 4 -0.74 -7.02 -13.74
CA THR A 4 -0.99 -8.16 -12.85
C THR A 4 -1.42 -9.39 -13.66
N THR A 5 -1.07 -10.59 -13.17
CA THR A 5 -1.49 -11.85 -13.80
C THR A 5 -2.55 -12.53 -12.94
N LEU A 6 -3.75 -12.77 -13.48
CA LEU A 6 -4.83 -13.51 -12.81
C LEU A 6 -5.27 -14.68 -13.69
N GLY A 7 -5.12 -15.91 -13.20
CA GLY A 7 -5.58 -17.12 -13.92
C GLY A 7 -4.92 -17.34 -15.29
N GLY A 8 -3.69 -16.86 -15.50
CA GLY A 8 -2.99 -16.93 -16.79
C GLY A 8 -3.30 -15.79 -17.76
N ASN A 9 -4.16 -14.83 -17.37
CA ASN A 9 -4.47 -13.64 -18.15
C ASN A 9 -3.71 -12.42 -17.63
N ILE A 10 -3.27 -11.56 -18.56
CA ILE A 10 -2.65 -10.26 -18.26
C ILE A 10 -3.76 -9.24 -18.05
N ASN A 11 -3.79 -8.61 -16.87
CA ASN A 11 -4.69 -7.50 -16.56
C ASN A 11 -3.88 -6.22 -16.39
N ILE A 12 -4.43 -5.12 -16.92
CA ILE A 12 -3.87 -3.78 -16.76
C ILE A 12 -4.69 -3.07 -15.68
N PHE A 13 -4.04 -2.78 -14.55
CA PHE A 13 -4.62 -1.96 -13.51
C PHE A 13 -4.13 -0.52 -13.69
N VAL A 14 -5.05 0.35 -14.09
CA VAL A 14 -4.78 1.78 -14.29
C VAL A 14 -5.17 2.52 -13.02
N LEU A 15 -4.18 3.16 -12.42
CA LEU A 15 -4.36 4.08 -11.31
C LEU A 15 -4.28 5.49 -11.88
N ASN A 16 -5.31 6.29 -11.60
CA ASN A 16 -5.23 7.73 -11.83
C ASN A 16 -4.63 8.36 -10.59
N ASP A 17 -3.58 9.13 -10.76
CA ASP A 17 -3.06 9.96 -9.67
C ASP A 17 -4.05 11.08 -9.38
N ALA A 18 -4.21 11.37 -8.08
CA ALA A 18 -4.99 12.52 -7.67
C ALA A 18 -4.18 13.79 -7.97
N ASN A 19 -4.77 14.75 -8.68
CA ASN A 19 -4.20 16.09 -8.84
C ASN A 19 -4.24 16.84 -7.50
N MET A 20 -3.32 16.52 -6.61
CA MET A 20 -3.11 17.22 -5.35
C MET A 20 -1.86 18.09 -5.49
N PRO A 21 -1.94 19.41 -5.25
CA PRO A 21 -0.75 20.25 -5.30
C PRO A 21 0.25 19.75 -4.26
N ALA A 22 1.47 19.44 -4.72
CA ALA A 22 2.54 19.01 -3.83
C ALA A 22 2.79 20.11 -2.79
N SER A 23 2.45 19.83 -1.52
CA SER A 23 2.82 20.71 -0.42
C SER A 23 4.26 20.44 -0.01
N LEU A 24 5.07 21.49 0.07
CA LEU A 24 6.40 21.45 0.69
C LEU A 24 6.33 21.34 2.23
N THR A 25 5.25 20.82 2.79
CA THR A 25 5.21 20.44 4.22
C THR A 25 4.72 19.02 4.46
N ASN A 26 4.23 18.33 3.42
CA ASN A 26 3.56 17.04 3.55
C ASN A 26 4.18 16.01 2.60
N CYS A 27 3.95 14.74 2.89
CA CYS A 27 4.12 13.64 1.97
C CYS A 27 2.80 12.90 1.79
N PHE A 28 2.70 12.09 0.74
CA PHE A 28 1.47 11.41 0.37
C PHE A 28 1.75 9.92 0.21
N LEU A 29 0.93 9.10 0.84
CA LEU A 29 1.02 7.64 0.78
C LEU A 29 -0.26 7.09 0.17
N ARG A 30 -0.17 6.11 -0.71
CA ARG A 30 -1.27 5.31 -1.22
C ARG A 30 -1.00 3.84 -0.95
N PHE A 31 -2.04 3.04 -0.78
CA PHE A 31 -1.92 1.64 -0.42
C PHE A 31 -2.77 0.76 -1.33
N ILE A 32 -2.16 -0.27 -1.92
CA ILE A 32 -2.81 -1.11 -2.92
C ILE A 32 -2.61 -2.57 -2.58
N HIS A 33 -3.72 -3.29 -2.52
CA HIS A 33 -3.74 -4.71 -2.23
C HIS A 33 -3.79 -5.53 -3.53
N LEU A 34 -2.68 -6.20 -3.86
CA LEU A 34 -2.52 -7.05 -5.06
C LEU A 34 -2.26 -8.53 -4.71
N SER A 35 -2.58 -8.97 -3.50
CA SER A 35 -2.47 -10.38 -3.08
C SER A 35 -3.84 -11.07 -3.24
N PRO A 36 -4.05 -11.87 -4.30
CA PRO A 36 -5.40 -12.32 -4.70
C PRO A 36 -6.06 -13.30 -3.73
N ASN A 37 -5.30 -13.95 -2.84
CA ASN A 37 -5.81 -14.95 -1.92
C ASN A 37 -5.76 -14.52 -0.44
N SER A 38 -5.35 -13.27 -0.15
CA SER A 38 -5.46 -12.74 1.21
C SER A 38 -6.83 -12.12 1.49
N PRO A 39 -7.26 -12.10 2.77
CA PRO A 39 -8.42 -11.33 3.19
C PRO A 39 -8.16 -9.82 3.04
N LEU A 40 -9.15 -9.02 3.45
CA LEU A 40 -9.00 -7.56 3.55
C LEU A 40 -7.75 -7.21 4.37
N LEU A 41 -7.03 -6.20 3.87
CA LEU A 41 -5.79 -5.75 4.48
C LEU A 41 -5.97 -4.37 5.10
N THR A 42 -5.40 -4.19 6.28
CA THR A 42 -5.31 -2.89 6.93
C THR A 42 -3.85 -2.49 7.04
N LEU A 43 -3.52 -1.30 6.54
CA LEU A 43 -2.22 -0.67 6.76
C LEU A 43 -2.38 0.38 7.86
N SER A 44 -1.65 0.18 8.96
CA SER A 44 -1.68 1.05 10.14
C SER A 44 -0.27 1.45 10.57
N LEU A 45 -0.19 2.41 11.49
CA LEU A 45 1.00 2.64 12.29
C LEU A 45 1.16 1.51 13.34
N PRO A 46 2.35 1.33 13.94
CA PRO A 46 2.59 0.24 14.89
C PRO A 46 1.64 0.27 16.10
N ASN A 47 1.19 1.47 16.48
CA ASN A 47 0.22 1.75 17.55
C ASN A 47 -1.26 1.58 17.13
N ASP A 48 -1.54 0.86 16.04
CA ASP A 48 -2.89 0.53 15.56
C ASP A 48 -3.71 1.69 15.01
N ILE A 49 -3.12 2.88 14.80
CA ILE A 49 -3.78 3.95 14.04
C ILE A 49 -3.83 3.55 12.57
N ALA A 50 -5.02 3.22 12.07
CA ALA A 50 -5.24 2.84 10.68
C ALA A 50 -5.02 4.05 9.75
N LEU A 51 -4.26 3.82 8.67
CA LEU A 51 -4.11 4.75 7.55
C LEU A 51 -5.04 4.34 6.40
N PHE A 52 -5.15 3.04 6.17
CA PHE A 52 -6.04 2.41 5.20
C PHE A 52 -6.64 1.18 5.84
N GLU A 53 -7.96 1.12 5.95
CA GLU A 53 -8.67 0.06 6.66
C GLU A 53 -9.44 -0.83 5.68
N ASN A 54 -9.36 -2.15 5.89
CA ASN A 54 -10.17 -3.15 5.20
C ASN A 54 -10.12 -3.07 3.66
N VAL A 55 -8.93 -2.83 3.11
CA VAL A 55 -8.74 -2.64 1.66
C VAL A 55 -8.91 -3.96 0.90
N GLU A 56 -9.81 -3.95 -0.08
CA GLU A 56 -10.12 -5.07 -0.96
C GLU A 56 -9.04 -5.32 -2.02
N TYR A 57 -8.99 -6.54 -2.55
CA TYR A 57 -8.10 -6.87 -3.66
C TYR A 57 -8.44 -6.03 -4.89
N LEU A 58 -7.45 -5.36 -5.49
CA LEU A 58 -7.60 -4.41 -6.59
C LEU A 58 -8.44 -3.15 -6.28
N GLU A 59 -8.66 -2.84 -5.01
CA GLU A 59 -9.27 -1.56 -4.63
C GLU A 59 -8.33 -0.40 -4.97
N THR A 60 -8.91 0.68 -5.51
CA THR A 60 -8.19 1.93 -5.73
C THR A 60 -8.39 2.84 -4.52
N THR A 61 -7.37 2.94 -3.68
CA THR A 61 -7.36 3.91 -2.57
C THR A 61 -6.88 5.29 -3.03
N GLY A 62 -7.29 6.33 -2.30
CA GLY A 62 -6.73 7.67 -2.45
C GLY A 62 -5.38 7.82 -1.73
N TYR A 63 -4.78 9.01 -1.83
CA TYR A 63 -3.59 9.34 -1.05
C TYR A 63 -3.97 9.80 0.36
N TYR A 64 -3.32 9.22 1.36
CA TYR A 64 -3.31 9.66 2.73
C TYR A 64 -2.18 10.69 2.92
N THR A 65 -2.50 11.84 3.52
CA THR A 65 -1.52 12.90 3.77
C THR A 65 -0.81 12.66 5.10
N LEU A 66 0.52 12.67 5.09
CA LEU A 66 1.38 12.46 6.25
C LEU A 66 2.40 13.60 6.37
N SER A 67 2.96 13.75 7.57
CA SER A 67 4.15 14.57 7.76
C SER A 67 5.38 13.82 7.26
N PRO A 68 6.36 14.48 6.62
CA PRO A 68 7.61 13.82 6.21
C PRO A 68 8.39 13.31 7.43
N ALA A 69 8.69 12.01 7.46
CA ALA A 69 9.41 11.35 8.56
C ALA A 69 9.91 9.96 8.13
N ILE A 70 10.51 9.24 9.08
CA ILE A 70 10.77 7.80 8.95
C ILE A 70 9.62 7.07 9.62
N TYR A 71 8.95 6.20 8.86
CA TYR A 71 7.81 5.43 9.31
C TYR A 71 8.14 3.94 9.39
N ASP A 72 7.58 3.31 10.42
CA ASP A 72 7.30 1.88 10.42
C ASP A 72 5.80 1.73 10.18
N PHE A 73 5.41 0.77 9.34
CA PHE A 73 4.01 0.43 9.11
C PHE A 73 3.74 -1.01 9.54
N LYS A 74 2.50 -1.25 9.95
CA LYS A 74 1.96 -2.56 10.27
C LYS A 74 0.89 -2.93 9.25
N LEU A 75 1.03 -4.12 8.67
CA LEU A 75 0.07 -4.73 7.77
C LEU A 75 -0.66 -5.84 8.52
N SER A 76 -1.97 -5.71 8.67
CA SER A 76 -2.84 -6.65 9.37
C SER A 76 -3.84 -7.29 8.41
N PHE A 77 -4.30 -8.50 8.77
CA PHE A 77 -5.22 -9.31 7.97
C PHE A 77 -6.56 -9.43 8.72
N ALA A 78 -7.65 -8.87 8.17
CA ALA A 78 -8.92 -8.69 8.90
C ALA A 78 -9.54 -9.99 9.47
N ALA A 79 -9.22 -11.14 8.87
CA ALA A 79 -9.74 -12.45 9.27
C ALA A 79 -8.71 -13.33 10.02
N ILE A 80 -7.52 -12.82 10.34
CA ILE A 80 -6.43 -13.60 10.93
C ILE A 80 -5.84 -12.85 12.12
N TYR A 81 -6.40 -13.12 13.30
CA TYR A 81 -5.96 -12.51 14.54
C TYR A 81 -4.49 -12.83 14.85
N GLY A 82 -3.73 -11.81 15.25
CA GLY A 82 -2.33 -11.95 15.65
C GLY A 82 -1.32 -12.06 14.50
N LEU A 83 -1.77 -12.24 13.25
CA LEU A 83 -0.89 -12.19 12.09
C LEU A 83 -0.71 -10.73 11.64
N ALA A 84 0.53 -10.24 11.69
CA ALA A 84 0.89 -8.96 11.12
C ALA A 84 2.27 -9.04 10.44
N LYS A 85 2.47 -8.20 9.43
CA LYS A 85 3.79 -7.94 8.83
C LYS A 85 4.18 -6.49 9.06
N TYR A 86 5.48 -6.23 9.18
CA TYR A 86 6.01 -4.89 9.40
C TYR A 86 6.80 -4.41 8.19
N ILE A 87 6.56 -3.16 7.80
CA ILE A 87 7.30 -2.45 6.76
C ILE A 87 8.05 -1.31 7.45
N SER A 88 9.31 -1.58 7.80
CA SER A 88 10.07 -0.70 8.68
C SER A 88 11.02 0.25 7.95
N GLN A 89 11.38 1.33 8.64
CA GLN A 89 12.42 2.30 8.28
C GLN A 89 12.19 2.94 6.90
N LYS A 90 10.95 3.35 6.61
CA LYS A 90 10.59 4.00 5.35
C LYS A 90 10.64 5.50 5.47
N THR A 91 11.61 6.11 4.80
CA THR A 91 11.74 7.56 4.73
C THR A 91 10.74 8.13 3.72
N LEU A 92 9.74 8.85 4.22
CA LEU A 92 8.83 9.62 3.38
C LEU A 92 9.30 11.07 3.33
N ARG A 93 9.60 11.56 2.13
CA ARG A 93 10.11 12.91 1.91
C ARG A 93 8.98 13.88 1.57
N ASN A 94 9.25 15.12 1.91
CA ASN A 94 8.41 16.26 1.63
C ASN A 94 8.11 16.43 0.13
N GLY A 95 6.86 16.75 -0.20
CA GLY A 95 6.36 16.91 -1.57
C GLY A 95 6.39 15.61 -2.40
N LYS A 96 6.62 14.44 -1.78
CA LYS A 96 6.70 13.16 -2.49
C LYS A 96 5.45 12.31 -2.28
N PHE A 97 5.11 11.60 -3.33
CA PHE A 97 4.02 10.63 -3.40
C PHE A 97 4.63 9.23 -3.39
N TYR A 98 4.02 8.34 -2.63
CA TYR A 98 4.47 6.96 -2.50
C TYR A 98 3.28 6.02 -2.62
N THR A 99 3.49 4.87 -3.26
CA THR A 99 2.53 3.76 -3.23
C THR A 99 3.18 2.53 -2.63
N ILE A 100 2.51 1.91 -1.66
CA ILE A 100 2.82 0.57 -1.15
C ILE A 100 1.88 -0.43 -1.81
N TYR A 101 2.44 -1.35 -2.58
CA TYR A 101 1.74 -2.52 -3.11
C TYR A 101 2.00 -3.73 -2.24
N ILE A 102 0.96 -4.43 -1.82
CA ILE A 102 1.09 -5.76 -1.23
C ILE A 102 0.94 -6.80 -2.32
N ILE A 103 1.95 -7.65 -2.49
CA ILE A 103 2.04 -8.65 -3.56
C ILE A 103 2.33 -10.03 -2.97
N GLY A 104 2.26 -11.07 -3.80
CA GLY A 104 2.48 -12.46 -3.38
C GLY A 104 1.19 -13.09 -2.87
N LEU A 105 1.33 -14.23 -2.19
CA LEU A 105 0.22 -15.07 -1.75
C LEU A 105 0.31 -15.36 -0.25
N LEU A 106 -0.84 -15.35 0.41
CA LEU A 106 -0.94 -15.78 1.81
C LEU A 106 -0.75 -17.29 1.90
N ASN A 107 0.19 -17.73 2.74
CA ASN A 107 0.52 -19.15 2.98
C ASN A 107 0.83 -19.96 1.70
N ASN A 108 1.37 -19.31 0.67
CA ASN A 108 1.72 -19.94 -0.61
C ASN A 108 2.91 -19.21 -1.26
N GLU A 109 3.41 -19.72 -2.38
CA GLU A 109 4.58 -19.20 -3.08
C GLU A 109 4.19 -18.37 -4.34
N PRO A 110 4.77 -17.18 -4.55
CA PRO A 110 5.68 -16.47 -3.64
C PRO A 110 4.93 -15.94 -2.41
N PRO A 111 5.55 -15.92 -1.22
CA PRO A 111 4.90 -15.45 0.00
C PRO A 111 4.56 -13.97 -0.09
N ILE A 112 3.58 -13.54 0.71
CA ILE A 112 3.24 -12.11 0.82
C ILE A 112 4.49 -11.26 1.05
N GLY A 113 4.67 -10.26 0.20
CA GLY A 113 5.69 -9.23 0.31
C GLY A 113 5.08 -7.86 0.02
N TYR A 114 5.96 -6.86 -0.12
CA TYR A 114 5.55 -5.53 -0.53
C TYR A 114 6.53 -4.95 -1.55
N LEU A 115 6.02 -4.04 -2.38
CA LEU A 115 6.81 -3.14 -3.20
C LEU A 115 6.41 -1.71 -2.83
N MET A 116 7.40 -0.87 -2.57
CA MET A 116 7.18 0.55 -2.34
C MET A 116 7.83 1.35 -3.45
N VAL A 117 7.06 2.24 -4.07
CA VAL A 117 7.52 3.09 -5.17
C VAL A 117 7.29 4.56 -4.83
N GLU A 118 8.11 5.43 -5.38
CA GLU A 118 7.82 6.88 -5.45
C GLU A 118 7.04 7.13 -6.74
N ASP A 119 5.89 7.79 -6.63
CA ASP A 119 5.04 8.15 -7.76
C ASP A 119 5.44 9.53 -8.33
N GLY A 120 5.08 9.77 -9.59
CA GLY A 120 5.23 11.07 -10.22
C GLY A 120 4.29 12.10 -9.59
N ALA A 121 4.78 13.31 -9.41
CA ALA A 121 3.95 14.48 -9.10
C ALA A 121 3.74 15.21 -10.43
N ASP A 122 2.80 14.73 -11.25
CA ASP A 122 2.45 15.38 -12.52
C ASP A 122 1.50 16.57 -12.28
#